data_AF-A0A5J4PY24-F1
#
_entry.id   AF-A0A5J4PY24-F1
#
_cell.length_a   1.000
_cell.length_b   1.000
_cell.length_c   1.000
_cell.angle_alpha   90.00
_cell.angle_beta   90.00
_cell.angle_gamma   90.00
#
_symmetry.space_group_name_H-M   'P 1'
#
loop_
_entity.id
_entity.type
_entity.pdbx_description
1 polymer ?
#
loop_
_entity_poly.entity_id
_entity_poly.type
_entity_poly.pdbx_seq_one_letter_code
_entity_poly.pdbx_strand_id
1 'polypeptide(L)'
;MANINDFKLIAAKSRRCFDLCRTTLGIEETIVDSLSDIQKERFGFYYYILEAITGLIEISDLTDLITDSEFNSVFFQKKAEDYGIDAVYIDEDAKEINLFNFKYREKFNKDKKQSINEAIIATKFINSLVNEDTDPLDGKLKEIAKNIIKELTGREVWKLILYIVSNENIELSREEPNLKQLEDLYGLEIVPIGLSQISELTSIRPKPVSAKLILDKEAIMSYTESALSSSKSYIIRLSISELIRITGNDERLKDEYTIEDATLLSNVELDMAVLFENIRGLILKSKFNMNISKTLKEEPSKFFMYNNGLTLIANDIEVSEVNIGKKVKLHIKDFQVLNGGQTLRTIHDFNKQNSENLLAYLSKGEVLVRIFKTTEEILKNKIAQFTNSQNAISIIDLKSLNPEQFQLEQYLDDHGIVYSRKNGDTGLSDAKKYDCKISMEKFGQI
;
A
#
# COMPACT_ATOMS: atom_id res chain seq x y z
N MET A 1 14.65 3.57 5.91
CA MET A 1 15.58 3.08 4.88
C MET A 1 15.59 1.58 4.93
N ALA A 2 15.37 0.94 3.79
CA ALA A 2 15.45 -0.50 3.64
C ALA A 2 16.87 -1.03 3.92
N ASN A 3 16.96 -2.34 4.16
CA ASN A 3 18.21 -3.04 4.43
C ASN A 3 18.40 -4.23 3.48
N ILE A 4 19.54 -4.93 3.61
CA ILE A 4 19.90 -6.05 2.73
C ILE A 4 18.89 -7.21 2.78
N ASN A 5 18.16 -7.39 3.89
CA ASN A 5 17.14 -8.43 4.00
C ASN A 5 15.88 -8.06 3.22
N ASP A 6 15.49 -6.78 3.19
CA ASP A 6 14.38 -6.31 2.35
C ASP A 6 14.68 -6.58 0.86
N PHE A 7 15.91 -6.30 0.44
CA PHE A 7 16.40 -6.60 -0.91
C PHE A 7 16.31 -8.10 -1.25
N LYS A 8 16.78 -8.96 -0.34
CA LYS A 8 16.71 -10.42 -0.52
C LYS A 8 15.27 -10.94 -0.53
N LEU A 9 14.40 -10.37 0.27
CA LEU A 9 13.02 -10.78 0.32
C LEU A 9 12.28 -10.41 -0.97
N ILE A 10 12.50 -9.21 -1.50
CA ILE A 10 11.95 -8.80 -2.79
C ILE A 10 12.44 -9.72 -3.90
N ALA A 11 13.72 -10.11 -3.92
CA ALA A 11 14.23 -11.10 -4.86
C ALA A 11 13.50 -12.45 -4.73
N ALA A 12 13.33 -12.96 -3.50
CA ALA A 12 12.62 -14.21 -3.26
C ALA A 12 11.14 -14.17 -3.66
N LYS A 13 10.44 -13.07 -3.38
CA LYS A 13 9.04 -12.86 -3.79
C LYS A 13 8.92 -12.74 -5.30
N SER A 14 9.80 -11.95 -5.91
CA SER A 14 9.86 -11.81 -7.37
C SER A 14 10.06 -13.16 -8.03
N ARG A 15 10.95 -14.01 -7.50
CA ARG A 15 11.12 -15.37 -8.00
C ARG A 15 9.84 -16.22 -7.91
N ARG A 16 9.12 -16.16 -6.79
CA ARG A 16 7.84 -16.88 -6.65
C ARG A 16 6.79 -16.37 -7.64
N CYS A 17 6.69 -15.06 -7.82
CA CYS A 17 5.79 -14.47 -8.83
C CYS A 17 6.11 -15.00 -10.23
N PHE A 18 7.39 -15.09 -10.59
CA PHE A 18 7.80 -15.70 -11.86
C PHE A 18 7.36 -17.16 -11.99
N ASP A 19 7.60 -17.98 -10.96
CA ASP A 19 7.24 -19.40 -10.99
C ASP A 19 5.72 -19.61 -11.12
N LEU A 20 4.90 -18.76 -10.49
CA LEU A 20 3.44 -18.74 -10.64
C LEU A 20 3.01 -18.32 -12.05
N CYS A 21 3.64 -17.28 -12.61
CA CYS A 21 3.34 -16.79 -13.95
C CYS A 21 3.66 -17.82 -15.01
N ARG A 22 4.82 -18.47 -14.92
CA ARG A 22 5.25 -19.54 -15.83
C ARG A 22 4.18 -20.61 -15.96
N THR A 23 3.69 -21.10 -14.83
CA THR A 23 2.78 -22.25 -14.82
C THR A 23 1.39 -21.85 -15.31
N THR A 24 0.95 -20.63 -15.01
CA THR A 24 -0.35 -20.09 -15.46
C THR A 24 -0.37 -19.76 -16.96
N LEU A 25 0.72 -19.22 -17.50
CA LEU A 25 0.85 -18.89 -18.92
C LEU A 25 1.22 -20.11 -19.80
N GLY A 26 1.49 -21.26 -19.20
CA GLY A 26 1.90 -22.47 -19.92
C GLY A 26 3.23 -22.31 -20.67
N ILE A 27 4.17 -21.55 -20.10
CA ILE A 27 5.46 -21.26 -20.75
C ILE A 27 6.27 -22.55 -20.87
N GLU A 28 6.77 -22.84 -22.07
CA GLU A 28 7.57 -24.05 -22.33
C GLU A 28 8.79 -24.14 -21.39
N GLU A 29 9.03 -25.33 -20.85
CA GLU A 29 10.11 -25.59 -19.89
C GLU A 29 11.50 -25.31 -20.50
N THR A 30 11.64 -25.49 -21.82
CA THR A 30 12.82 -25.15 -22.62
C THR A 30 13.19 -23.66 -22.55
N ILE A 31 12.19 -22.76 -22.61
CA ILE A 31 12.39 -21.32 -22.50
C ILE A 31 12.83 -20.98 -21.07
N VAL A 32 12.20 -21.61 -20.08
CA VAL A 32 12.48 -21.35 -18.67
C VAL A 32 13.88 -21.81 -18.27
N ASP A 33 14.33 -22.95 -18.79
CA ASP A 33 15.68 -23.46 -18.54
C ASP A 33 16.77 -22.60 -19.19
N SER A 34 16.44 -21.88 -20.26
CA SER A 34 17.37 -20.93 -20.90
C SER A 34 17.58 -19.64 -20.10
N LEU A 35 16.67 -19.31 -19.17
CA LEU A 35 16.73 -18.09 -18.37
C LEU A 35 17.62 -18.26 -17.13
N SER A 36 18.50 -17.27 -16.91
CA SER A 36 19.26 -17.15 -15.67
C SER A 36 18.35 -16.87 -14.47
N ASP A 37 18.80 -17.19 -13.25
CA ASP A 37 18.01 -16.92 -12.05
C ASP A 37 17.69 -15.43 -11.87
N ILE A 38 18.62 -14.56 -12.27
CA ILE A 38 18.45 -13.11 -12.24
C ILE A 38 17.37 -12.65 -13.21
N GLN A 39 17.31 -13.23 -14.42
CA GLN A 39 16.25 -12.88 -15.38
C GLN A 39 14.88 -13.32 -14.86
N LYS A 40 14.79 -14.51 -14.25
CA LYS A 40 13.56 -15.01 -13.63
C LYS A 40 13.09 -14.08 -12.51
N GLU A 41 14.01 -13.65 -11.64
CA GLU A 41 13.72 -12.65 -10.60
C GLU A 41 13.25 -11.32 -11.20
N ARG A 42 13.96 -10.78 -12.20
CA ARG A 42 13.58 -9.50 -12.83
C ARG A 42 12.20 -9.56 -13.49
N PHE A 43 11.89 -10.61 -14.23
CA PHE A 43 10.57 -10.74 -14.86
C PHE A 43 9.47 -10.91 -13.83
N GLY A 44 9.72 -11.71 -12.79
CA GLY A 44 8.80 -11.81 -11.66
C GLY A 44 8.62 -10.50 -10.89
N PHE A 45 9.66 -9.65 -10.85
CA PHE A 45 9.59 -8.32 -10.25
C PHE A 45 8.61 -7.40 -11.00
N TYR A 46 8.50 -7.51 -12.33
CA TYR A 46 7.54 -6.72 -13.10
C TYR A 46 6.10 -7.07 -12.70
N TYR A 47 5.75 -8.36 -12.73
CA TYR A 47 4.43 -8.84 -12.26
C TYR A 47 4.14 -8.40 -10.84
N TYR A 48 5.14 -8.54 -9.97
CA TYR A 48 5.00 -8.21 -8.57
C TYR A 48 4.65 -6.75 -8.32
N ILE A 49 5.33 -5.83 -9.01
CA ILE A 49 5.06 -4.40 -8.87
C ILE A 49 3.76 -4.00 -9.58
N LEU A 50 3.51 -4.54 -10.77
CA LEU A 50 2.29 -4.25 -11.51
C LEU A 50 1.05 -4.67 -10.73
N GLU A 51 1.05 -5.86 -10.13
CA GLU A 51 -0.02 -6.31 -9.23
C GLU A 51 -0.22 -5.35 -8.06
N ALA A 52 0.88 -4.92 -7.41
CA ALA A 52 0.82 -4.04 -6.25
C ALA A 52 0.29 -2.63 -6.57
N ILE A 53 0.60 -2.09 -7.75
CA ILE A 53 0.24 -0.72 -8.13
C ILE A 53 -1.11 -0.65 -8.85
N THR A 54 -1.37 -1.56 -9.79
CA THR A 54 -2.60 -1.54 -10.60
C THR A 54 -3.77 -2.23 -9.89
N GLY A 55 -3.47 -3.13 -8.96
CA GLY A 55 -4.46 -3.99 -8.31
C GLY A 55 -5.02 -5.10 -9.20
N LEU A 56 -4.49 -5.28 -10.41
CA LEU A 56 -4.82 -6.42 -11.25
C LEU A 56 -4.21 -7.69 -10.67
N ILE A 57 -5.04 -8.72 -10.50
CA ILE A 57 -4.64 -10.01 -9.91
C ILE A 57 -4.35 -11.04 -11.01
N GLU A 58 -5.02 -10.91 -12.15
CA GLU A 58 -4.96 -11.87 -13.24
C GLU A 58 -3.63 -11.78 -14.00
N ILE A 59 -2.94 -12.92 -14.08
CA ILE A 59 -1.61 -13.00 -14.70
C ILE A 59 -1.69 -12.61 -16.18
N SER A 60 -2.73 -13.05 -16.91
CA SER A 60 -2.94 -12.68 -18.32
C SER A 60 -2.97 -11.17 -18.51
N ASP A 61 -3.71 -10.48 -17.64
CA ASP A 61 -3.98 -9.06 -17.75
C ASP A 61 -2.70 -8.28 -17.44
N LEU A 62 -1.96 -8.72 -16.40
CA LEU A 62 -0.64 -8.18 -16.07
C LEU A 62 0.38 -8.40 -17.21
N THR A 63 0.37 -9.56 -17.86
CA THR A 63 1.24 -9.85 -19.01
C THR A 63 0.96 -8.91 -20.17
N ASP A 64 -0.30 -8.59 -20.41
CA ASP A 64 -0.73 -7.68 -21.46
C ASP A 64 -0.30 -6.23 -21.21
N LEU A 65 0.06 -5.85 -19.98
CA LEU A 65 0.64 -4.54 -19.69
C LEU A 65 2.13 -4.43 -20.07
N ILE A 66 2.88 -5.54 -20.08
CA ILE A 66 4.35 -5.52 -20.20
C ILE A 66 4.78 -5.23 -21.64
N THR A 67 5.59 -4.20 -21.83
CA THR A 67 6.15 -3.73 -23.11
C THR A 67 7.67 -3.88 -23.21
N ASP A 68 8.35 -4.28 -22.13
CA ASP A 68 9.80 -4.56 -22.09
C ASP A 68 10.28 -5.40 -23.29
N SER A 69 11.34 -4.93 -23.94
CA SER A 69 11.86 -5.50 -25.19
C SER A 69 12.37 -6.93 -25.02
N GLU A 70 13.05 -7.23 -23.91
CA GLU A 70 13.65 -8.53 -23.64
C GLU A 70 12.57 -9.54 -23.24
N PHE A 71 11.65 -9.13 -22.37
CA PHE A 71 10.50 -9.94 -21.95
C PHE A 71 9.67 -10.39 -23.16
N ASN A 72 9.28 -9.46 -24.02
CA ASN A 72 8.47 -9.79 -25.20
C ASN A 72 9.25 -10.62 -26.24
N SER A 73 10.56 -10.42 -26.35
CA SER A 73 11.42 -11.25 -27.19
C SER A 73 11.50 -12.69 -26.66
N VAL A 74 11.59 -12.89 -25.35
CA VAL A 74 11.71 -14.21 -24.71
C VAL A 74 10.40 -14.99 -24.79
N PHE A 75 9.28 -14.37 -24.41
CA PHE A 75 8.01 -15.10 -24.24
C PHE A 75 7.12 -15.10 -25.49
N PHE A 76 7.25 -14.10 -26.36
CA PHE A 76 6.37 -13.95 -27.52
C PHE A 76 7.10 -13.90 -28.86
N GLN A 77 8.44 -14.01 -28.85
CA GLN A 77 9.29 -13.87 -30.03
C GLN A 77 9.04 -12.54 -30.79
N LYS A 78 8.62 -11.50 -30.07
CA LYS A 78 8.31 -10.17 -30.60
C LYS A 78 9.25 -9.16 -29.97
N LYS A 79 10.32 -8.82 -30.68
CA LYS A 79 11.26 -7.78 -30.24
C LYS A 79 10.86 -6.44 -30.87
N ALA A 80 10.62 -5.44 -30.04
CA ALA A 80 10.31 -4.05 -30.38
C ALA A 80 11.07 -3.16 -29.39
N GLU A 81 11.34 -1.90 -29.73
CA GLU A 81 12.02 -0.98 -28.81
C GLU A 81 11.00 -0.46 -27.77
N ASP A 82 11.33 -0.57 -26.49
CA ASP A 82 10.44 -0.14 -25.40
C ASP A 82 10.56 1.36 -25.06
N TYR A 83 11.56 2.06 -25.59
CA TYR A 83 11.83 3.48 -25.31
C TYR A 83 11.88 3.81 -23.81
N GLY A 84 12.27 2.85 -22.96
CA GLY A 84 12.27 3.00 -21.51
C GLY A 84 10.88 2.91 -20.85
N ILE A 85 9.87 2.44 -21.56
CA ILE A 85 8.54 2.12 -21.02
C ILE A 85 8.38 0.61 -21.03
N ASP A 86 8.58 0.00 -19.86
CA ASP A 86 8.59 -1.44 -19.67
C ASP A 86 7.19 -2.03 -19.44
N ALA A 87 6.23 -1.19 -19.02
CA ALA A 87 4.81 -1.55 -19.01
C ALA A 87 3.91 -0.30 -19.09
N VAL A 88 2.65 -0.51 -19.50
CA VAL A 88 1.63 0.53 -19.56
C VAL A 88 0.29 -0.01 -19.05
N TYR A 89 -0.36 0.74 -18.16
CA TYR A 89 -1.71 0.48 -17.67
C TYR A 89 -2.59 1.73 -17.84
N ILE A 90 -3.76 1.57 -18.45
CA ILE A 90 -4.74 2.63 -18.63
C ILE A 90 -5.92 2.31 -17.70
N ASP A 91 -6.09 3.12 -16.67
CA ASP A 91 -7.20 3.02 -15.73
C ASP A 91 -8.35 3.93 -16.20
N GLU A 92 -9.33 3.35 -16.87
CA GLU A 92 -10.48 4.09 -17.39
C GLU A 92 -11.39 4.64 -16.29
N ASP A 93 -11.45 3.98 -15.13
CA ASP A 93 -12.30 4.39 -14.01
C ASP A 93 -11.68 5.59 -13.27
N ALA A 94 -10.37 5.56 -13.05
CA ALA A 94 -9.62 6.65 -12.42
C ALA A 94 -9.23 7.77 -13.40
N LYS A 95 -9.33 7.53 -14.71
CA LYS A 95 -8.82 8.40 -15.78
C LYS A 95 -7.32 8.65 -15.65
N GLU A 96 -6.57 7.58 -15.38
CA GLU A 96 -5.12 7.61 -15.21
C GLU A 96 -4.42 6.75 -16.27
N ILE A 97 -3.34 7.28 -16.83
CA ILE A 97 -2.44 6.57 -17.75
C ILE A 97 -1.12 6.37 -17.01
N ASN A 98 -0.86 5.12 -16.65
CA ASN A 98 0.25 4.72 -15.82
C ASN A 98 1.33 4.07 -16.68
N LEU A 99 2.46 4.75 -16.82
CA LEU A 99 3.64 4.28 -17.53
C LEU A 99 4.66 3.77 -16.50
N PHE A 100 5.33 2.65 -16.79
CA PHE A 100 6.30 2.06 -15.87
C PHE A 100 7.67 1.93 -16.53
N ASN A 101 8.70 2.38 -15.83
CA ASN A 101 10.09 2.04 -16.09
C ASN A 101 10.61 1.19 -14.93
N PHE A 102 11.10 -0.02 -15.22
CA PHE A 102 11.61 -0.96 -14.25
C PHE A 102 13.14 -1.07 -14.33
N LYS A 103 13.79 -0.97 -13.17
CA LYS A 103 15.21 -1.22 -13.02
C LYS A 103 15.50 -2.21 -11.90
N TYR A 104 15.71 -3.47 -12.26
CA TYR A 104 16.15 -4.49 -11.31
C TYR A 104 17.68 -4.50 -11.19
N ARG A 105 18.20 -4.38 -9.97
CA ARG A 105 19.61 -4.52 -9.62
C ARG A 105 19.87 -5.90 -9.05
N GLU A 106 20.98 -6.50 -9.47
CA GLU A 106 21.40 -7.84 -9.05
C GLU A 106 22.07 -7.86 -7.67
N LYS A 107 22.61 -6.71 -7.24
CA LYS A 107 23.39 -6.59 -5.99
C LYS A 107 22.90 -5.42 -5.16
N PHE A 108 22.65 -5.69 -3.88
CA PHE A 108 22.33 -4.67 -2.91
C PHE A 108 23.50 -3.69 -2.75
N ASN A 109 23.19 -2.39 -2.81
CA ASN A 109 24.13 -1.34 -2.50
C ASN A 109 23.40 -0.24 -1.71
N LYS A 110 23.81 -0.06 -0.45
CA LYS A 110 23.20 0.89 0.49
C LYS A 110 23.32 2.35 0.04
N ASP A 111 24.35 2.69 -0.74
CA ASP A 111 24.66 4.06 -1.15
C ASP A 111 24.16 4.35 -2.57
N LYS A 112 23.56 3.36 -3.23
CA LYS A 112 23.10 3.50 -4.61
C LYS A 112 21.75 4.20 -4.66
N LYS A 113 21.73 5.33 -5.38
CA LYS A 113 20.54 6.12 -5.72
C LYS A 113 20.01 5.79 -7.10
N GLN A 114 18.69 5.85 -7.23
CA GLN A 114 17.99 5.86 -8.50
C GLN A 114 18.54 6.92 -9.45
N SER A 115 18.59 6.57 -10.73
CA SER A 115 19.14 7.40 -11.79
C SER A 115 18.05 8.19 -12.49
N ILE A 116 18.22 9.51 -12.60
CA ILE A 116 17.31 10.36 -13.38
C ILE A 116 17.31 10.01 -14.87
N ASN A 117 18.38 9.37 -15.36
CA ASN A 117 18.48 8.98 -16.76
C ASN A 117 17.35 8.05 -17.20
N GLU A 118 16.77 7.28 -16.27
CA GLU A 118 15.65 6.40 -16.59
C GLU A 118 14.40 7.24 -16.99
N ALA A 119 14.14 8.36 -16.31
CA ALA A 119 13.10 9.32 -16.70
C ALA A 119 13.38 9.94 -18.08
N ILE A 120 14.66 10.26 -18.35
CA ILE A 120 15.08 10.88 -19.61
C ILE A 120 14.87 9.92 -20.79
N ILE A 121 15.12 8.63 -20.63
CA ILE A 121 14.91 7.64 -21.70
C ILE A 121 13.44 7.59 -22.10
N ALA A 122 12.54 7.55 -21.11
CA ALA A 122 11.08 7.56 -21.31
C ALA A 122 10.57 8.79 -22.08
N THR A 123 11.32 9.91 -22.09
CA THR A 123 10.90 11.12 -22.82
C THR A 123 10.73 10.90 -24.31
N LYS A 124 11.40 9.92 -24.94
CA LYS A 124 11.20 9.62 -26.36
C LYS A 124 9.77 9.17 -26.65
N PHE A 125 9.25 8.27 -25.82
CA PHE A 125 7.88 7.81 -25.90
C PHE A 125 6.90 8.95 -25.57
N ILE A 126 7.17 9.70 -24.51
CA ILE A 126 6.32 10.83 -24.09
C ILE A 126 6.26 11.91 -25.18
N ASN A 127 7.38 12.21 -25.85
CA ASN A 127 7.41 13.13 -26.99
C ASN A 127 6.52 12.67 -28.14
N SER A 128 6.45 11.35 -28.37
CA SER A 128 5.58 10.76 -29.40
C SER A 128 4.10 10.97 -29.04
N LEU A 129 3.76 10.88 -27.75
CA LEU A 129 2.40 11.15 -27.25
C LEU A 129 2.03 12.64 -27.37
N VAL A 130 2.91 13.53 -26.90
CA VAL A 130 2.64 14.98 -26.85
C VAL A 130 2.55 15.60 -28.25
N ASN A 131 3.35 15.10 -29.20
CA ASN A 131 3.32 15.57 -30.59
C ASN A 131 2.31 14.81 -31.47
N GLU A 132 1.54 13.87 -30.89
CA GLU A 132 0.59 13.02 -31.61
C GLU A 132 1.22 12.24 -32.78
N ASP A 133 2.53 11.97 -32.70
CA ASP A 133 3.31 11.30 -33.73
C ASP A 133 3.77 9.93 -33.25
N THR A 134 3.16 8.87 -33.80
CA THR A 134 3.50 7.47 -33.47
C THR A 134 4.39 6.82 -34.52
N ASP A 135 4.82 7.55 -35.56
CA ASP A 135 5.69 7.01 -36.60
C ASP A 135 7.04 6.48 -36.08
N PRO A 136 7.68 7.13 -35.09
CA PRO A 136 8.91 6.62 -34.50
C PRO A 136 8.75 5.31 -33.73
N LEU A 137 7.52 4.96 -33.32
CA LEU A 137 7.23 3.80 -32.47
C LEU A 137 6.90 2.55 -33.28
N ASP A 138 7.23 1.38 -32.73
CA ASP A 138 6.91 0.08 -33.30
C ASP A 138 6.25 -0.88 -32.29
N GLY A 139 5.87 -2.06 -32.80
CA GLY A 139 5.32 -3.15 -32.00
C GLY A 139 4.11 -2.78 -31.13
N LYS A 140 4.13 -3.28 -29.89
CA LYS A 140 3.04 -3.15 -28.92
C LYS A 140 2.87 -1.68 -28.46
N LEU A 141 3.97 -0.94 -28.31
CA LEU A 141 3.93 0.45 -27.86
C LEU A 141 3.29 1.40 -28.88
N LYS A 142 3.45 1.15 -30.19
CA LYS A 142 2.78 1.97 -31.21
C LYS A 142 1.26 1.94 -31.08
N GLU A 143 0.69 0.76 -30.87
CA GLU A 143 -0.77 0.61 -30.71
C GLU A 143 -1.26 1.19 -29.37
N ILE A 144 -0.51 0.98 -28.29
CA ILE A 144 -0.79 1.60 -26.99
C ILE A 144 -0.73 3.13 -27.09
N ALA A 145 0.28 3.69 -27.77
CA ALA A 145 0.43 5.13 -27.95
C ALA A 145 -0.76 5.74 -28.69
N LYS A 146 -1.28 5.08 -29.74
CA LYS A 146 -2.51 5.54 -30.43
C LYS A 146 -3.70 5.61 -29.48
N ASN A 147 -3.87 4.59 -28.62
CA ASN A 147 -4.94 4.59 -27.63
C ASN A 147 -4.76 5.71 -26.61
N ILE A 148 -3.55 5.90 -26.07
CA ILE A 148 -3.24 7.00 -25.15
C ILE A 148 -3.51 8.36 -25.79
N ILE A 149 -3.04 8.60 -27.02
CA ILE A 149 -3.27 9.86 -27.73
C ILE A 149 -4.76 10.13 -27.89
N LYS A 150 -5.56 9.12 -28.25
CA LYS A 150 -7.00 9.23 -28.35
C LYS A 150 -7.65 9.65 -27.02
N GLU A 151 -7.19 9.10 -25.91
CA GLU A 151 -7.70 9.47 -24.58
C GLU A 151 -7.24 10.88 -24.15
N LEU A 152 -5.97 11.23 -24.36
CA LEU A 152 -5.40 12.55 -24.03
C LEU A 152 -5.97 13.70 -24.87
N THR A 153 -6.32 13.44 -26.14
CA THR A 153 -6.97 14.41 -27.04
C THR A 153 -8.50 14.44 -26.90
N GLY A 154 -9.04 13.54 -26.07
CA GLY A 154 -10.45 13.44 -25.76
C GLY A 154 -10.99 14.63 -24.97
N ARG A 155 -12.28 14.56 -24.61
CA ARG A 155 -12.95 15.61 -23.80
C ARG A 155 -12.67 15.46 -22.30
N GLU A 156 -12.27 14.28 -21.87
CA GLU A 156 -12.05 13.96 -20.46
C GLU A 156 -10.62 14.31 -20.06
N VAL A 157 -10.45 14.72 -18.81
CA VAL A 157 -9.12 15.07 -18.29
C VAL A 157 -8.47 13.80 -17.80
N TRP A 158 -7.43 13.37 -18.50
CA TRP A 158 -6.62 12.23 -18.14
C TRP A 158 -5.34 12.68 -17.45
N LYS A 159 -4.93 11.90 -16.45
CA LYS A 159 -3.67 12.12 -15.75
C LYS A 159 -2.60 11.17 -16.27
N LEU A 160 -1.47 11.70 -16.69
CA LEU A 160 -0.31 10.90 -17.12
C LEU A 160 0.67 10.74 -15.97
N ILE A 161 1.00 9.50 -15.59
CA ILE A 161 1.88 9.17 -14.47
C ILE A 161 3.01 8.26 -14.97
N LEU A 162 4.26 8.62 -14.70
CA LEU A 162 5.44 7.81 -14.97
C LEU A 162 6.03 7.28 -13.66
N TYR A 163 5.90 5.98 -13.44
CA TYR A 163 6.52 5.26 -12.34
C TYR A 163 7.96 4.88 -12.70
N ILE A 164 8.91 5.31 -11.87
CA ILE A 164 10.31 4.91 -11.98
C ILE A 164 10.60 3.96 -10.82
N VAL A 165 10.60 2.67 -11.13
CA VAL A 165 10.62 1.61 -10.13
C VAL A 165 11.98 0.93 -10.13
N SER A 166 12.65 0.86 -8.97
CA SER A 166 13.86 0.05 -8.82
C SER A 166 13.99 -0.55 -7.43
N ASN A 167 14.73 -1.64 -7.31
CA ASN A 167 15.09 -2.22 -6.01
C ASN A 167 16.35 -1.56 -5.40
N GLU A 168 16.60 -0.28 -5.69
CA GLU A 168 17.70 0.51 -5.13
C GLU A 168 17.32 1.14 -3.78
N ASN A 169 18.32 1.33 -2.91
CA ASN A 169 18.08 1.72 -1.52
C ASN A 169 17.69 3.21 -1.33
N ILE A 170 18.16 4.08 -2.23
CA ILE A 170 17.91 5.52 -2.14
C ILE A 170 17.03 5.94 -3.32
N GLU A 171 15.85 6.44 -3.01
CA GLU A 171 14.89 6.91 -4.00
C GLU A 171 15.29 8.28 -4.57
N LEU A 172 14.82 8.57 -5.79
CA LEU A 172 14.84 9.94 -6.28
C LEU A 172 13.86 10.79 -5.46
N SER A 173 14.29 11.98 -5.05
CA SER A 173 13.38 12.92 -4.44
C SER A 173 12.43 13.45 -5.51
N ARG A 174 11.13 13.50 -5.22
CA ARG A 174 10.14 14.17 -6.07
C ARG A 174 10.42 15.67 -6.22
N GLU A 175 11.25 16.24 -5.34
CA GLU A 175 11.63 17.66 -5.39
C GLU A 175 12.92 17.93 -6.18
N GLU A 176 13.52 16.91 -6.81
CA GLU A 176 14.68 17.13 -7.68
C GLU A 176 14.31 18.11 -8.81
N PRO A 177 15.04 19.23 -8.99
CA PRO A 177 14.68 20.28 -9.96
C PRO A 177 14.51 19.78 -11.39
N ASN A 178 15.34 18.82 -11.80
CA ASN A 178 15.31 18.25 -13.14
C ASN A 178 14.08 17.35 -13.37
N LEU A 179 13.55 16.71 -12.32
CA LEU A 179 12.30 15.94 -12.44
C LEU A 179 11.12 16.88 -12.59
N LYS A 180 11.05 17.93 -11.77
CA LYS A 180 10.00 18.96 -11.90
C LYS A 180 9.99 19.62 -13.27
N GLN A 181 11.17 19.89 -13.84
CA GLN A 181 11.25 20.40 -15.21
C GLN A 181 10.64 19.44 -16.25
N LEU A 182 10.84 18.13 -16.09
CA LEU A 182 10.22 17.13 -16.97
C LEU A 182 8.71 17.05 -16.75
N GLU A 183 8.25 17.08 -15.50
CA GLU A 183 6.83 17.11 -15.14
C GLU A 183 6.13 18.31 -15.77
N ASP A 184 6.73 19.51 -15.63
CA ASP A 184 6.19 20.77 -16.16
C ASP A 184 6.20 20.79 -17.70
N LEU A 185 7.26 20.28 -18.34
CA LEU A 185 7.41 20.30 -19.79
C LEU A 185 6.39 19.38 -20.50
N TYR A 186 6.14 18.21 -19.92
CA TYR A 186 5.32 17.17 -20.55
C TYR A 186 3.94 17.00 -19.90
N GLY A 187 3.63 17.74 -18.84
CA GLY A 187 2.34 17.67 -18.16
C GLY A 187 2.06 16.30 -17.51
N LEU A 188 3.08 15.67 -16.92
CA LEU A 188 2.98 14.34 -16.30
C LEU A 188 3.49 14.35 -14.85
N GLU A 189 3.05 13.40 -14.04
CA GLU A 189 3.58 13.16 -12.68
C GLU A 189 4.65 12.08 -12.72
N ILE A 190 5.82 12.31 -12.13
CA ILE A 190 6.86 11.30 -11.98
C ILE A 190 6.84 10.75 -10.56
N VAL A 191 6.71 9.43 -10.44
CA VAL A 191 6.61 8.71 -9.17
C VAL A 191 7.79 7.74 -9.02
N PRO A 192 8.86 8.14 -8.32
CA PRO A 192 9.94 7.22 -7.96
C PRO A 192 9.48 6.23 -6.88
N ILE A 193 9.76 4.95 -7.09
CA ILE A 193 9.50 3.86 -6.14
C ILE A 193 10.80 3.08 -5.97
N GLY A 194 11.37 3.09 -4.77
CA GLY A 194 12.59 2.38 -4.43
C GLY A 194 12.36 1.22 -3.47
N LEU A 195 13.46 0.65 -2.98
CA LEU A 195 13.45 -0.53 -2.11
C LEU A 195 12.61 -0.33 -0.84
N SER A 196 12.62 0.88 -0.26
CA SER A 196 11.85 1.15 0.96
C SER A 196 10.35 1.08 0.70
N GLN A 197 9.86 1.77 -0.34
CA GLN A 197 8.43 1.74 -0.69
C GLN A 197 8.02 0.37 -1.20
N ILE A 198 8.86 -0.33 -1.96
CA ILE A 198 8.53 -1.69 -2.41
C ILE A 198 8.36 -2.58 -1.18
N SER A 199 9.28 -2.53 -0.21
CA SER A 199 9.15 -3.32 1.03
C SER A 199 7.84 -3.02 1.77
N GLU A 200 7.41 -1.75 1.80
CA GLU A 200 6.12 -1.34 2.36
C GLU A 200 4.90 -1.83 1.55
N LEU A 201 5.01 -1.87 0.22
CA LEU A 201 4.00 -2.47 -0.67
C LEU A 201 3.96 -4.00 -0.54
N THR A 202 5.05 -4.60 -0.06
CA THR A 202 5.14 -6.04 0.10
C THR A 202 4.48 -6.51 1.39
N SER A 203 3.67 -7.56 1.30
CA SER A 203 3.12 -8.36 2.41
C SER A 203 4.22 -9.00 3.28
N ILE A 204 5.07 -8.22 3.92
CA ILE A 204 5.71 -8.58 5.18
C ILE A 204 4.73 -8.04 6.19
N ARG A 205 4.10 -8.88 6.99
CA ARG A 205 3.41 -8.36 8.18
C ARG A 205 4.45 -7.57 8.95
N PRO A 206 4.33 -6.23 9.02
CA PRO A 206 5.35 -5.41 9.62
C PRO A 206 5.51 -5.82 11.09
N LYS A 207 6.64 -5.43 11.70
CA LYS A 207 6.86 -5.77 13.11
C LYS A 207 5.61 -5.39 13.93
N PRO A 208 5.12 -6.30 14.80
CA PRO A 208 3.97 -6.02 15.66
C PRO A 208 4.11 -4.67 16.36
N VAL A 209 3.16 -3.77 16.16
CA VAL A 209 3.19 -2.46 16.80
C VAL A 209 2.48 -2.54 18.14
N SER A 210 3.18 -2.19 19.20
CA SER A 210 2.63 -2.13 20.55
C SER A 210 2.84 -0.75 21.15
N ALA A 211 1.92 -0.31 22.00
CA ALA A 211 2.03 1.00 22.64
C ALA A 211 1.45 1.00 24.05
N LYS A 212 1.98 1.89 24.89
CA LYS A 212 1.51 2.11 26.25
C LYS A 212 0.81 3.46 26.37
N LEU A 213 -0.24 3.52 27.18
CA LEU A 213 -1.07 4.72 27.38
C LEU A 213 -1.50 4.82 28.85
N ILE A 214 -1.68 6.04 29.34
CA ILE A 214 -2.44 6.31 30.55
C ILE A 214 -3.63 7.20 30.22
N LEU A 215 -4.81 6.81 30.69
CA LEU A 215 -6.06 7.54 30.47
C LEU A 215 -6.73 7.83 31.81
N ASP A 216 -7.51 8.90 31.86
CA ASP A 216 -8.45 9.10 32.97
C ASP A 216 -9.54 8.03 32.92
N LYS A 217 -10.03 7.60 34.09
CA LYS A 217 -11.02 6.52 34.19
C LYS A 217 -12.29 6.81 33.39
N GLU A 218 -12.68 8.08 33.30
CA GLU A 218 -13.86 8.54 32.55
C GLU A 218 -13.64 8.55 31.02
N ALA A 219 -12.39 8.51 30.56
CA ALA A 219 -12.04 8.49 29.15
C ALA A 219 -12.03 7.09 28.55
N ILE A 220 -12.37 6.05 29.32
CA ILE A 220 -12.35 4.64 28.89
C ILE A 220 -13.61 3.90 29.35
N MET A 221 -14.24 3.20 28.39
CA MET A 221 -15.34 2.28 28.63
C MET A 221 -14.94 0.90 28.12
N SER A 222 -15.30 -0.16 28.84
CA SER A 222 -15.09 -1.53 28.39
C SER A 222 -16.37 -2.18 27.88
N TYR A 223 -16.23 -3.04 26.88
CA TYR A 223 -17.28 -3.85 26.29
C TYR A 223 -16.89 -5.32 26.26
N THR A 224 -17.85 -6.20 26.59
CA THR A 224 -17.74 -7.66 26.47
C THR A 224 -19.06 -8.18 25.91
N GLU A 225 -19.00 -9.08 24.92
CA GLU A 225 -20.21 -9.63 24.26
C GLU A 225 -21.10 -10.42 25.22
N SER A 226 -20.51 -11.12 26.18
CA SER A 226 -21.22 -11.81 27.26
C SER A 226 -20.42 -11.74 28.55
N ALA A 227 -21.08 -11.95 29.69
CA ALA A 227 -20.44 -11.98 31.00
C ALA A 227 -19.39 -13.11 31.16
N LEU A 228 -19.43 -14.10 30.26
CA LEU A 228 -18.49 -15.24 30.21
C LEU A 228 -17.35 -15.03 29.20
N SER A 229 -17.40 -13.96 28.40
CA SER A 229 -16.38 -13.69 27.39
C SER A 229 -15.07 -13.21 28.01
N SER A 230 -13.97 -13.86 27.64
CA SER A 230 -12.61 -13.49 28.05
C SER A 230 -12.03 -12.32 27.24
N SER A 231 -12.66 -11.97 26.11
CA SER A 231 -12.21 -10.91 25.21
C SER A 231 -12.89 -9.59 25.56
N LYS A 232 -12.14 -8.72 26.25
CA LYS A 232 -12.57 -7.38 26.65
C LYS A 232 -12.09 -6.34 25.65
N SER A 233 -13.04 -5.65 25.03
CA SER A 233 -12.80 -4.54 24.09
C SER A 233 -13.02 -3.20 24.78
N TYR A 234 -12.53 -2.10 24.20
CA TYR A 234 -12.56 -0.78 24.81
C TYR A 234 -13.00 0.31 23.82
N ILE A 235 -13.68 1.31 24.35
CA ILE A 235 -13.96 2.57 23.66
C ILE A 235 -13.26 3.64 24.48
N ILE A 236 -12.37 4.40 23.84
CA ILE A 236 -11.58 5.44 24.49
C ILE A 236 -11.78 6.79 23.81
N ARG A 237 -11.74 7.84 24.62
CA ARG A 237 -11.53 9.22 24.17
C ARG A 237 -10.04 9.52 24.28
N LEU A 238 -9.38 9.71 23.15
CA LEU A 238 -7.93 9.84 23.07
C LEU A 238 -7.55 11.24 22.60
N SER A 239 -6.58 11.88 23.25
CA SER A 239 -5.98 13.12 22.72
C SER A 239 -5.32 12.85 21.36
N ILE A 240 -5.42 13.79 20.42
CA ILE A 240 -4.76 13.64 19.12
C ILE A 240 -3.23 13.55 19.28
N SER A 241 -2.63 14.20 20.28
CA SER A 241 -1.20 14.08 20.57
C SER A 241 -0.81 12.64 20.96
N GLU A 242 -1.63 11.99 21.78
CA GLU A 242 -1.42 10.58 22.16
C GLU A 242 -1.65 9.64 20.98
N LEU A 243 -2.61 9.96 20.09
CA LEU A 243 -2.80 9.21 18.86
C LEU A 243 -1.55 9.28 17.95
N ILE A 244 -0.99 10.47 17.75
CA ILE A 244 0.26 10.66 16.99
C ILE A 244 1.39 9.85 17.62
N ARG A 245 1.51 9.88 18.94
CA ARG A 245 2.55 9.16 19.67
C ARG A 245 2.49 7.66 19.46
N ILE A 246 1.33 7.03 19.67
CA ILE A 246 1.21 5.56 19.60
C ILE A 246 1.28 5.04 18.17
N THR A 247 0.92 5.85 17.18
CA THR A 247 0.94 5.49 15.75
C THR A 247 2.15 6.03 15.00
N GLY A 248 3.06 6.72 15.67
CA GLY A 248 4.23 7.34 15.06
C GLY A 248 5.39 6.37 14.87
N ASN A 249 6.40 6.73 14.08
CA ASN A 249 7.53 5.85 13.74
C ASN A 249 8.66 5.76 14.80
N ASP A 250 8.56 6.46 15.94
CA ASP A 250 9.54 6.36 17.04
C ASP A 250 9.08 5.33 18.10
N GLU A 251 9.73 4.16 18.14
CA GLU A 251 9.42 3.08 19.10
C GLU A 251 9.58 3.51 20.57
N ARG A 252 10.53 4.39 20.89
CA ARG A 252 10.77 4.83 22.27
C ARG A 252 9.56 5.60 22.79
N LEU A 253 8.99 6.46 21.95
CA LEU A 253 7.83 7.26 22.32
C LEU A 253 6.57 6.40 22.49
N LYS A 254 6.40 5.30 21.75
CA LYS A 254 5.28 4.35 21.93
C LYS A 254 5.35 3.63 23.26
N ASP A 255 6.55 3.37 23.76
CA ASP A 255 6.79 2.53 24.92
C ASP A 255 6.61 3.27 26.26
N GLU A 256 6.56 4.61 26.20
CA GLU A 256 6.19 5.50 27.29
C GLU A 256 4.67 5.49 27.56
N TYR A 257 4.26 5.73 28.81
CA TYR A 257 2.83 5.81 29.16
C TYR A 257 2.20 7.18 28.88
N THR A 258 3.02 8.23 28.87
CA THR A 258 2.59 9.63 28.79
C THR A 258 3.75 10.43 28.21
N ILE A 259 3.45 11.57 27.60
CA ILE A 259 4.47 12.51 27.15
C ILE A 259 4.32 13.85 27.89
N GLU A 260 5.41 14.32 28.50
CA GLU A 260 5.43 15.62 29.19
C GLU A 260 5.76 16.76 28.21
N ASP A 261 6.65 16.49 27.24
CA ASP A 261 7.07 17.45 26.23
C ASP A 261 6.50 17.09 24.86
N ALA A 262 5.44 17.81 24.47
CA ALA A 262 4.79 17.61 23.19
C ALA A 262 5.72 17.90 22.00
N THR A 263 6.77 18.74 22.14
CA THR A 263 7.64 19.11 21.01
C THR A 263 8.37 17.91 20.38
N LEU A 264 8.54 16.83 21.14
CA LEU A 264 9.10 15.56 20.65
C LEU A 264 8.23 14.91 19.55
N LEU A 265 6.94 15.27 19.47
CA LEU A 265 6.01 14.75 18.46
C LEU A 265 5.98 15.58 17.18
N SER A 266 6.60 16.77 17.13
CA SER A 266 6.50 17.67 15.97
C SER A 266 7.08 17.07 14.69
N ASN A 267 8.08 16.17 14.79
CA ASN A 267 8.74 15.53 13.65
C ASN A 267 8.44 14.04 13.54
N VAL A 268 7.51 13.52 14.35
CA VAL A 268 7.12 12.12 14.30
C VAL A 268 6.24 11.90 13.08
N GLU A 269 6.65 10.96 12.23
CA GLU A 269 5.86 10.57 11.06
C GLU A 269 5.02 9.34 11.38
N LEU A 270 3.95 9.13 10.60
CA LEU A 270 3.09 7.96 10.72
C LEU A 270 3.91 6.68 10.49
N ASP A 271 3.82 5.74 11.43
CA ASP A 271 4.31 4.39 11.22
C ASP A 271 3.33 3.64 10.33
N MET A 272 3.72 3.44 9.07
CA MET A 272 2.93 2.71 8.09
C MET A 272 2.54 1.30 8.56
N ALA A 273 3.32 0.71 9.48
CA ALA A 273 3.04 -0.61 10.03
C ALA A 273 1.67 -0.71 10.72
N VAL A 274 1.14 0.38 11.29
CA VAL A 274 -0.16 0.37 11.97
C VAL A 274 -1.35 0.33 11.01
N LEU A 275 -1.12 0.54 9.71
CA LEU A 275 -2.14 0.56 8.67
C LEU A 275 -2.08 -0.66 7.75
N PHE A 276 -1.28 -1.67 8.07
CA PHE A 276 -1.09 -2.84 7.21
C PHE A 276 -2.39 -3.61 6.95
N GLU A 277 -3.21 -3.82 7.98
CA GLU A 277 -4.52 -4.47 7.83
C GLU A 277 -5.64 -3.49 7.39
N ASN A 278 -5.32 -2.22 7.05
CA ASN A 278 -6.30 -1.25 6.59
C ASN A 278 -6.64 -1.45 5.11
N ILE A 279 -7.88 -1.88 4.83
CA ILE A 279 -8.36 -2.20 3.47
C ILE A 279 -8.46 -0.94 2.59
N ARG A 280 -8.60 0.25 3.18
CA ARG A 280 -8.44 1.51 2.43
C ARG A 280 -6.96 1.81 2.37
N GLY A 281 -6.32 1.33 1.29
CA GLY A 281 -4.93 1.66 0.94
C GLY A 281 -4.66 3.16 0.83
N LEU A 282 -3.55 3.52 0.19
CA LEU A 282 -3.00 4.87 0.11
C LEU A 282 -3.90 5.88 -0.65
N ILE A 283 -5.07 6.24 -0.12
CA ILE A 283 -5.90 7.33 -0.68
C ILE A 283 -5.25 8.65 -0.27
N LEU A 284 -4.35 9.15 -1.13
CA LEU A 284 -3.51 10.31 -0.87
C LEU A 284 -4.30 11.62 -0.75
N LYS A 285 -5.42 11.79 -1.47
CA LYS A 285 -6.27 12.98 -1.41
C LYS A 285 -7.75 12.65 -1.64
N SER A 286 -8.62 13.17 -0.78
CA SER A 286 -10.07 13.12 -0.95
C SER A 286 -10.73 14.37 -0.37
N LYS A 287 -11.99 14.65 -0.74
CA LYS A 287 -12.80 15.72 -0.14
C LYS A 287 -12.94 15.54 1.39
N PHE A 288 -12.89 14.31 1.89
CA PHE A 288 -12.90 14.02 3.32
C PHE A 288 -11.63 14.51 4.02
N ASN A 289 -10.45 14.34 3.39
CA ASN A 289 -9.17 14.80 3.94
C ASN A 289 -9.20 16.33 4.18
N MET A 290 -9.78 17.10 3.24
CA MET A 290 -9.93 18.55 3.39
C MET A 290 -10.80 18.94 4.59
N ASN A 291 -11.93 18.26 4.79
CA ASN A 291 -12.83 18.53 5.92
C ASN A 291 -12.17 18.19 7.28
N ILE A 292 -11.39 17.11 7.31
CA ILE A 292 -10.63 16.69 8.50
C ILE A 292 -9.59 17.76 8.84
N SER A 293 -8.74 18.18 7.88
CA SER A 293 -7.76 19.25 8.09
C SER A 293 -8.42 20.58 8.50
N LYS A 294 -9.56 20.92 7.90
CA LYS A 294 -10.32 22.11 8.26
C LYS A 294 -10.78 22.06 9.72
N THR A 295 -11.32 20.92 10.15
CA THR A 295 -11.74 20.72 11.55
C THR A 295 -10.56 20.86 12.51
N LEU A 296 -9.40 20.28 12.18
CA LEU A 296 -8.18 20.40 12.99
C LEU A 296 -7.77 21.86 13.18
N LYS A 297 -7.82 22.67 12.11
CA LYS A 297 -7.36 24.07 12.14
C LYS A 297 -8.38 25.03 12.75
N GLU A 298 -9.65 24.90 12.40
CA GLU A 298 -10.70 25.86 12.77
C GLU A 298 -11.42 25.49 14.06
N GLU A 299 -11.72 24.20 14.30
CA GLU A 299 -12.52 23.73 15.42
C GLU A 299 -11.94 22.47 16.10
N PRO A 300 -10.67 22.48 16.56
CA PRO A 300 -9.97 21.28 17.06
C PRO A 300 -10.67 20.62 18.26
N SER A 301 -11.29 21.40 19.16
CA SER A 301 -12.02 20.85 20.32
C SER A 301 -13.30 20.09 19.95
N LYS A 302 -13.83 20.31 18.73
CA LYS A 302 -14.99 19.58 18.20
C LYS A 302 -14.59 18.39 17.33
N PHE A 303 -13.29 18.10 17.20
CA PHE A 303 -12.80 17.02 16.36
C PHE A 303 -13.44 15.67 16.71
N PHE A 304 -13.59 15.40 18.01
CA PHE A 304 -14.27 14.21 18.54
C PHE A 304 -15.72 14.08 18.03
N MET A 305 -16.42 15.20 17.86
CA MET A 305 -17.83 15.24 17.46
C MET A 305 -18.01 15.16 15.94
N TYR A 306 -17.11 15.77 15.17
CA TYR A 306 -17.25 15.90 13.72
C TYR A 306 -16.63 14.76 12.92
N ASN A 307 -15.77 13.94 13.54
CA ASN A 307 -15.06 12.85 12.87
C ASN A 307 -15.54 11.48 13.40
N ASN A 308 -15.56 10.48 12.51
CA ASN A 308 -16.05 9.14 12.82
C ASN A 308 -15.18 8.34 13.82
N GLY A 309 -13.98 8.85 14.11
CA GLY A 309 -13.00 8.20 14.97
C GLY A 309 -12.18 7.12 14.26
N LEU A 310 -11.50 6.29 15.04
CA LEU A 310 -10.69 5.17 14.57
C LEU A 310 -11.20 3.86 15.15
N THR A 311 -11.02 2.78 14.39
CA THR A 311 -11.21 1.41 14.89
C THR A 311 -9.89 0.67 14.81
N LEU A 312 -9.45 0.16 15.95
CA LEU A 312 -8.25 -0.63 16.13
C LEU A 312 -8.65 -2.06 16.51
N ILE A 313 -7.85 -3.01 16.08
CA ILE A 313 -7.78 -4.36 16.63
C ILE A 313 -6.44 -4.52 17.33
N ALA A 314 -6.41 -5.35 18.35
CA ALA A 314 -5.18 -5.71 19.05
C ALA A 314 -5.24 -7.18 19.45
N ASN A 315 -4.10 -7.88 19.41
CA ASN A 315 -4.03 -9.26 19.89
C ASN A 315 -4.32 -9.33 21.39
N ASP A 316 -3.82 -8.36 22.15
CA ASP A 316 -4.02 -8.28 23.59
C ASP A 316 -4.05 -6.84 24.10
N ILE A 317 -4.78 -6.63 25.19
CA ILE A 317 -4.94 -5.34 25.84
C ILE A 317 -4.83 -5.57 27.34
N GLU A 318 -3.67 -5.23 27.91
CA GLU A 318 -3.46 -5.31 29.35
C GLU A 318 -3.91 -3.99 29.99
N VAL A 319 -4.70 -4.09 31.06
CA VAL A 319 -5.28 -2.92 31.73
C VAL A 319 -5.03 -3.01 33.22
N SER A 320 -4.51 -1.93 33.81
CA SER A 320 -4.31 -1.81 35.26
C SER A 320 -4.75 -0.44 35.76
N GLU A 321 -5.37 -0.40 36.93
CA GLU A 321 -5.76 0.85 37.58
C GLU A 321 -4.58 1.45 38.34
N VAL A 322 -4.43 2.77 38.25
CA VAL A 322 -3.40 3.53 38.95
C VAL A 322 -3.98 4.82 39.52
N ASN A 323 -3.20 5.51 40.36
CA ASN A 323 -3.63 6.74 41.02
C ASN A 323 -4.96 6.55 41.80
N ILE A 324 -5.05 5.45 42.56
CA ILE A 324 -6.21 5.13 43.40
C ILE A 324 -7.49 5.03 42.55
N GLY A 325 -7.43 4.30 41.42
CA GLY A 325 -8.57 4.06 40.54
C GLY A 325 -8.98 5.24 39.64
N LYS A 326 -8.31 6.40 39.76
CA LYS A 326 -8.63 7.59 38.94
C LYS A 326 -8.10 7.51 37.52
N LYS A 327 -7.03 6.74 37.31
CA LYS A 327 -6.38 6.57 36.00
C LYS A 327 -6.25 5.10 35.65
N VAL A 328 -6.16 4.83 34.36
CA VAL A 328 -6.03 3.49 33.80
C VAL A 328 -4.80 3.44 32.91
N LYS A 329 -3.88 2.53 33.20
CA LYS A 329 -2.78 2.19 32.31
C LYS A 329 -3.24 1.12 31.33
N LEU A 330 -2.96 1.33 30.05
CA LEU A 330 -3.17 0.37 28.99
C LEU A 330 -1.83 0.00 28.35
N HIS A 331 -1.69 -1.27 28.02
CA HIS A 331 -0.68 -1.76 27.10
C HIS A 331 -1.39 -2.50 25.97
N ILE A 332 -1.40 -1.88 24.80
CA ILE A 332 -2.06 -2.39 23.59
C ILE A 332 -0.99 -3.13 22.79
N LYS A 333 -1.12 -4.45 22.66
CA LYS A 333 -0.13 -5.32 22.01
C LYS A 333 -0.57 -5.70 20.61
N ASP A 334 0.36 -5.56 19.66
CA ASP A 334 0.18 -5.89 18.25
C ASP A 334 -1.14 -5.33 17.69
N PHE A 335 -1.26 -4.01 17.64
CA PHE A 335 -2.46 -3.35 17.17
C PHE A 335 -2.36 -2.89 15.72
N GLN A 336 -3.51 -2.86 15.07
CA GLN A 336 -3.70 -2.41 13.69
C GLN A 336 -4.92 -1.50 13.61
N VAL A 337 -4.83 -0.44 12.82
CA VAL A 337 -5.92 0.49 12.54
C VAL A 337 -6.71 -0.04 11.35
N LEU A 338 -7.86 -0.66 11.61
CA LEU A 338 -8.75 -1.20 10.57
C LEU A 338 -9.59 -0.12 9.87
N ASN A 339 -9.98 0.92 10.60
CA ASN A 339 -10.78 2.03 10.07
C ASN A 339 -10.28 3.36 10.62
N GLY A 340 -10.37 4.40 9.79
CA GLY A 340 -9.87 5.74 10.10
C GLY A 340 -8.47 6.04 9.55
N GLY A 341 -7.97 5.25 8.59
CA GLY A 341 -6.65 5.46 7.98
C GLY A 341 -6.46 6.84 7.33
N GLN A 342 -7.48 7.34 6.62
CA GLN A 342 -7.47 8.70 6.05
C GLN A 342 -7.40 9.78 7.15
N THR A 343 -8.18 9.61 8.23
CA THR A 343 -8.15 10.51 9.39
C THR A 343 -6.78 10.51 10.04
N LEU A 344 -6.22 9.34 10.28
CA LEU A 344 -4.90 9.17 10.87
C LEU A 344 -3.81 9.82 10.02
N ARG A 345 -3.79 9.54 8.71
CA ARG A 345 -2.83 10.13 7.78
C ARG A 345 -2.97 11.66 7.72
N THR A 346 -4.20 12.17 7.65
CA THR A 346 -4.46 13.62 7.63
C THR A 346 -3.96 14.30 8.92
N ILE A 347 -4.10 13.66 10.08
CA ILE A 347 -3.58 14.16 11.36
C ILE A 347 -2.04 14.26 11.32
N HIS A 348 -1.36 13.19 10.89
CA HIS A 348 0.10 13.17 10.78
C HIS A 348 0.63 14.15 9.73
N ASP A 349 -0.01 14.22 8.56
CA ASP A 349 0.34 15.16 7.50
C ASP A 349 0.16 16.61 7.96
N PHE A 350 -0.92 16.90 8.69
CA PHE A 350 -1.15 18.23 9.27
C PHE A 350 -0.08 18.58 10.32
N ASN A 351 0.35 17.62 11.14
CA ASN A 351 1.45 17.82 12.09
C ASN A 351 2.78 18.12 11.37
N LYS A 352 3.08 17.37 10.30
CA LYS A 352 4.31 17.50 9.51
C LYS A 352 4.44 18.84 8.77
N GLN A 353 3.31 19.48 8.42
CA GLN A 353 3.32 20.76 7.70
C GLN A 353 3.97 21.90 8.49
N ASN A 354 3.79 21.94 9.81
CA ASN A 354 4.36 22.96 10.68
C ASN A 354 4.46 22.42 12.12
N SER A 355 5.64 22.47 12.71
CA SER A 355 5.90 22.01 14.08
C SER A 355 5.04 22.69 15.14
N GLU A 356 4.57 23.91 14.89
CA GLU A 356 3.67 24.65 15.78
C GLU A 356 2.25 24.08 15.79
N ASN A 357 1.85 23.34 14.76
CA ASN A 357 0.48 22.82 14.62
C ASN A 357 0.10 21.90 15.79
N LEU A 358 1.08 21.18 16.33
CA LEU A 358 0.88 20.31 17.47
C LEU A 358 0.36 21.08 18.69
N LEU A 359 1.09 22.12 19.10
CA LEU A 359 0.77 22.92 20.27
C LEU A 359 -0.43 23.84 20.00
N ALA A 360 -0.53 24.41 18.81
CA ALA A 360 -1.57 25.37 18.46
C ALA A 360 -2.96 24.72 18.28
N TYR A 361 -3.02 23.51 17.74
CA TYR A 361 -4.27 22.88 17.31
C TYR A 361 -4.45 21.46 17.85
N LEU A 362 -3.49 20.55 17.58
CA LEU A 362 -3.68 19.11 17.81
C LEU A 362 -3.80 18.75 19.29
N SER A 363 -3.07 19.45 20.17
CA SER A 363 -3.13 19.28 21.63
C SER A 363 -4.50 19.58 22.24
N LYS A 364 -5.38 20.28 21.51
CA LYS A 364 -6.72 20.69 21.95
C LYS A 364 -7.82 19.75 21.46
N GLY A 365 -7.48 18.80 20.58
CA GLY A 365 -8.43 17.89 19.97
C GLY A 365 -8.37 16.51 20.58
N GLU A 366 -9.54 15.86 20.61
CA GLU A 366 -9.69 14.47 21.01
C GLU A 366 -10.38 13.69 19.89
N VAL A 367 -10.20 12.38 19.87
CA VAL A 367 -10.77 11.48 18.87
C VAL A 367 -11.31 10.22 19.54
N LEU A 368 -12.44 9.73 19.02
CA LEU A 368 -13.04 8.47 19.46
C LEU A 368 -12.21 7.31 18.89
N VAL A 369 -11.76 6.39 19.75
CA VAL A 369 -11.04 5.19 19.32
C VAL A 369 -11.71 3.96 19.91
N ARG A 370 -12.10 3.02 19.05
CA ARG A 370 -12.60 1.70 19.45
C ARG A 370 -11.47 0.70 19.31
N ILE A 371 -11.19 -0.09 20.33
CA ILE A 371 -10.11 -1.08 20.34
C ILE A 371 -10.72 -2.44 20.65
N PHE A 372 -10.71 -3.33 19.66
CA PHE A 372 -11.22 -4.69 19.78
C PHE A 372 -10.09 -5.65 20.07
N LYS A 373 -10.18 -6.38 21.20
CA LYS A 373 -9.24 -7.46 21.50
C LYS A 373 -9.67 -8.71 20.72
N THR A 374 -8.88 -9.11 19.75
CA THR A 374 -9.12 -10.34 18.99
C THR A 374 -7.83 -10.84 18.33
N THR A 375 -7.63 -12.15 18.37
CA THR A 375 -6.63 -12.86 17.56
C THR A 375 -7.28 -13.64 16.41
N GLU A 376 -8.61 -13.62 16.31
CA GLU A 376 -9.37 -14.36 15.31
C GLU A 376 -9.47 -13.56 14.00
N GLU A 377 -8.83 -14.06 12.95
CA GLU A 377 -8.81 -13.42 11.62
C GLU A 377 -10.21 -13.22 11.04
N ILE A 378 -11.14 -14.16 11.24
CA ILE A 378 -12.53 -14.02 10.78
C ILE A 378 -13.20 -12.82 11.43
N LEU A 379 -13.00 -12.63 12.73
CA LEU A 379 -13.59 -11.51 13.48
C LEU A 379 -12.97 -10.18 13.06
N LYS A 380 -11.64 -10.11 12.89
CA LYS A 380 -10.95 -8.92 12.36
C LYS A 380 -11.54 -8.47 11.03
N ASN A 381 -11.69 -9.41 10.10
CA ASN A 381 -12.23 -9.15 8.77
C ASN A 381 -13.70 -8.68 8.83
N LYS A 382 -14.55 -9.32 9.64
CA LYS A 382 -15.94 -8.85 9.85
C LYS A 382 -15.99 -7.45 10.43
N ILE A 383 -15.15 -7.13 11.42
CA ILE A 383 -15.07 -5.78 12.00
C ILE A 383 -14.68 -4.78 10.90
N ALA A 384 -13.67 -5.10 10.08
CA ALA A 384 -13.28 -4.25 8.96
C ALA A 384 -14.44 -4.06 7.97
N GLN A 385 -15.13 -5.13 7.59
CA GLN A 385 -16.29 -5.12 6.69
C GLN A 385 -17.39 -4.17 7.20
N PHE A 386 -17.85 -4.39 8.45
CA PHE A 386 -18.98 -3.64 9.01
C PHE A 386 -18.62 -2.20 9.36
N THR A 387 -17.39 -1.93 9.83
CA THR A 387 -16.96 -0.54 10.11
C THR A 387 -16.73 0.28 8.85
N ASN A 388 -16.38 -0.36 7.73
CA ASN A 388 -16.20 0.31 6.44
C ASN A 388 -17.52 0.44 5.64
N SER A 389 -18.56 -0.34 5.95
CA SER A 389 -19.85 -0.39 5.22
C SER A 389 -20.70 0.89 5.25
N GLN A 390 -20.31 1.93 6.00
CA GLN A 390 -21.01 3.23 6.03
C GLN A 390 -20.61 4.20 4.91
N ASN A 391 -19.66 3.86 4.03
CA ASN A 391 -19.43 4.53 2.74
C ASN A 391 -18.97 3.50 1.70
N ALA A 392 -19.42 3.66 0.44
CA ALA A 392 -19.31 2.67 -0.64
C ALA A 392 -17.92 1.99 -0.74
N ILE A 393 -17.90 0.69 -0.46
CA ILE A 393 -16.80 -0.23 -0.78
C ILE A 393 -17.18 -0.93 -2.09
N SER A 394 -16.20 -1.30 -2.91
CA SER A 394 -16.45 -2.22 -4.03
C SER A 394 -17.10 -3.51 -3.50
N ILE A 395 -18.09 -4.03 -4.22
CA ILE A 395 -18.80 -5.27 -3.82
C ILE A 395 -17.83 -6.46 -3.78
N ILE A 396 -16.73 -6.38 -4.54
CA ILE A 396 -15.67 -7.37 -4.63
C ILE A 396 -14.90 -7.44 -3.30
N ASP A 397 -14.41 -6.32 -2.76
CA ASP A 397 -13.66 -6.32 -1.49
C ASP A 397 -14.51 -6.80 -0.31
N LEU A 398 -15.82 -6.55 -0.35
CA LEU A 398 -16.75 -7.09 0.65
C LEU A 398 -16.90 -8.61 0.55
N LYS A 399 -16.90 -9.16 -0.68
CA LYS A 399 -17.03 -10.60 -0.93
C LYS A 399 -15.77 -11.37 -0.59
N SER A 400 -14.57 -10.80 -0.73
CA SER A 400 -13.29 -11.48 -0.42
C SER A 400 -13.14 -11.87 1.06
N LEU A 401 -13.95 -11.25 1.91
CA LEU A 401 -14.00 -11.47 3.37
C LEU A 401 -15.03 -12.53 3.80
N ASN A 402 -15.79 -13.11 2.87
CA ASN A 402 -16.82 -14.09 3.20
C ASN A 402 -16.20 -15.43 3.65
N PRO A 403 -16.74 -16.11 4.68
CA PRO A 403 -16.24 -17.39 5.18
C PRO A 403 -16.08 -18.47 4.11
N GLU A 404 -16.98 -18.49 3.13
CA GLU A 404 -16.96 -19.40 1.99
C GLU A 404 -15.70 -19.21 1.13
N GLN A 405 -15.20 -17.97 1.00
CA GLN A 405 -13.98 -17.69 0.27
C GLN A 405 -12.73 -18.22 0.96
N PHE A 406 -12.73 -18.30 2.30
CA PHE A 406 -11.64 -18.93 3.05
C PHE A 406 -11.67 -20.45 2.95
N GLN A 407 -12.86 -21.05 2.97
CA GLN A 407 -12.99 -22.50 2.73
C GLN A 407 -12.52 -22.86 1.33
N LEU A 408 -12.87 -22.02 0.36
CA LEU A 408 -12.41 -22.18 -1.01
C LEU A 408 -10.90 -21.96 -1.15
N GLU A 409 -10.33 -20.96 -0.45
CA GLU A 409 -8.89 -20.73 -0.37
C GLU A 409 -8.15 -21.97 0.17
N GLN A 410 -8.61 -22.54 1.28
CA GLN A 410 -8.01 -23.76 1.85
C GLN A 410 -8.14 -24.95 0.90
N TYR A 411 -9.31 -25.12 0.30
CA TYR A 411 -9.53 -26.20 -0.66
C TYR A 411 -8.62 -26.08 -1.88
N LEU A 412 -8.50 -24.89 -2.46
CA LEU A 412 -7.65 -24.63 -3.62
C LEU A 412 -6.17 -24.74 -3.25
N ASP A 413 -5.78 -24.27 -2.06
CA ASP A 413 -4.42 -24.44 -1.54
C ASP A 413 -4.04 -25.91 -1.48
N ASP A 414 -4.90 -26.79 -0.95
CA ASP A 414 -4.69 -28.25 -0.90
C ASP A 414 -4.49 -28.88 -2.28
N HIS A 415 -5.01 -28.25 -3.33
CA HIS A 415 -4.87 -28.67 -4.73
C HIS A 415 -3.75 -27.92 -5.48
N GLY A 416 -2.90 -27.18 -4.77
CA GLY A 416 -1.78 -26.47 -5.37
C GLY A 416 -2.19 -25.19 -6.12
N ILE A 417 -3.36 -24.63 -5.88
CA ILE A 417 -3.87 -23.44 -6.57
C ILE A 417 -3.87 -22.26 -5.59
N VAL A 418 -3.20 -21.17 -5.96
CA VAL A 418 -3.28 -19.91 -5.22
C VAL A 418 -4.61 -19.24 -5.52
N TYR A 419 -5.49 -19.23 -4.52
CA TYR A 419 -6.73 -18.46 -4.57
C TYR A 419 -6.49 -17.05 -4.04
N SER A 420 -6.35 -16.09 -4.96
CA SER A 420 -6.04 -14.70 -4.60
C SER A 420 -7.32 -13.94 -4.31
N ARG A 421 -7.49 -13.60 -3.04
CA ARG A 421 -8.64 -12.83 -2.54
C ARG A 421 -8.31 -11.35 -2.41
N LYS A 422 -7.01 -11.02 -2.32
CA LYS A 422 -6.45 -9.68 -2.22
C LYS A 422 -5.21 -9.55 -3.10
N ASN A 423 -4.86 -8.31 -3.42
CA ASN A 423 -3.65 -7.99 -4.19
C ASN A 423 -2.39 -8.44 -3.43
N GLY A 424 -1.47 -9.08 -4.15
CA GLY A 424 -0.20 -9.55 -3.62
C GLY A 424 -0.27 -10.90 -2.90
N ASP A 425 -1.40 -11.61 -2.96
CA ASP A 425 -1.51 -12.98 -2.44
C ASP A 425 -0.64 -13.93 -3.28
N THR A 426 0.28 -14.63 -2.61
CA THR A 426 1.18 -15.64 -3.21
C THR A 426 0.97 -17.05 -2.65
N GLY A 427 -0.18 -17.32 -2.02
CA GLY A 427 -0.53 -18.58 -1.37
C GLY A 427 -0.45 -18.53 0.16
N LEU A 428 -1.05 -19.52 0.84
CA LEU A 428 -1.12 -19.55 2.32
C LEU A 428 0.24 -19.86 2.97
N SER A 429 1.09 -20.60 2.26
CA SER A 429 2.42 -20.97 2.72
C SER A 429 3.50 -20.61 1.72
N ASP A 430 4.49 -19.88 2.22
CA ASP A 430 5.72 -19.50 1.56
C ASP A 430 6.62 -20.70 1.18
N ALA A 431 6.47 -21.83 1.87
CA ALA A 431 7.28 -23.04 1.63
C ALA A 431 6.66 -23.96 0.56
N LYS A 432 5.40 -23.75 0.21
CA LYS A 432 4.64 -24.59 -0.72
C LYS A 432 4.82 -24.08 -2.15
N LYS A 433 4.96 -25.01 -3.10
CA LYS A 433 4.92 -24.71 -4.53
C LYS A 433 3.48 -24.85 -5.02
N TYR A 434 3.06 -23.92 -5.86
CA TYR A 434 1.72 -23.90 -6.44
C TYR A 434 1.81 -24.02 -7.96
N ASP A 435 0.79 -24.62 -8.53
CA ASP A 435 0.64 -24.91 -9.95
C ASP A 435 -0.03 -23.76 -10.70
N CYS A 436 -0.96 -23.02 -10.10
CA CYS A 436 -1.52 -21.85 -10.76
C CYS A 436 -2.08 -20.84 -9.75
N LYS A 437 -2.39 -19.64 -10.22
CA LYS A 437 -3.06 -18.58 -9.45
C LYS A 437 -4.35 -18.20 -10.15
N ILE A 438 -5.41 -18.02 -9.37
CA ILE A 438 -6.71 -17.54 -9.85
C ILE A 438 -7.27 -16.49 -8.87
N SER A 439 -7.78 -15.37 -9.41
CA SER A 439 -8.47 -14.38 -8.59
C SER A 439 -9.86 -14.86 -8.18
N MET A 440 -10.38 -14.31 -7.08
CA MET A 440 -11.77 -14.50 -6.68
C MET A 440 -12.77 -14.09 -7.77
N GLU A 441 -12.48 -13.01 -8.50
CA GLU A 441 -13.37 -12.48 -9.53
C GLU A 441 -13.52 -13.47 -10.68
N LYS A 442 -12.40 -14.00 -11.18
CA LYS A 442 -12.40 -14.95 -12.29
C LYS A 442 -12.93 -16.30 -11.87
N PHE A 443 -12.61 -16.76 -10.65
CA PHE A 443 -13.22 -17.98 -10.12
C PHE A 443 -14.75 -17.87 -10.08
N GLY A 444 -15.29 -16.69 -9.76
CA GLY A 444 -16.74 -16.44 -9.77
C GLY A 444 -17.38 -16.35 -11.17
N GLN A 445 -16.59 -16.34 -12.24
CA GLN A 445 -17.06 -16.33 -13.64
C GLN A 445 -17.06 -17.72 -14.30
N ILE A 446 -16.40 -18.69 -13.66
CA ILE A 446 -16.37 -20.12 -14.05
C ILE A 446 -17.59 -20.81 -13.46
#